data_AF-A0A7Y5RPK4-F1
#
_entry.id   AF-A0A7Y5RPK4-F1
#
_cell.length_a   1.000
_cell.length_b   1.000
_cell.length_c   1.000
_cell.angle_alpha   90.00
_cell.angle_beta   90.00
_cell.angle_gamma   90.00
#
_symmetry.space_group_name_H-M   'P 1'
#
loop_
_entity.id
_entity.type
_entity.pdbx_description
1 polymer ?
#
loop_
_entity_poly.entity_id
_entity_poly.type
_entity_poly.pdbx_seq_one_letter_code
_entity_poly.pdbx_strand_id
1 'polypeptide(L)'
;MQQSDSYHANLRKDSVQVLVALLAFSAGVLITLVVVFFAASTTAAEESPSLFRHASSDGADSPSGRLLLRMPAKDQTVGDDGPGQEEGEPPAEPNGPGEEGGDDATFFGESMGGAFVFIIDVSSSMKVADMGAGEDWNGNANGSMSRLDAVKTELIKFLRTMPEGSRFGIVWLAGDKNNPPVTDVWKSGEMAICDTATQADAINAVADQQVWGCTPTWKALKRACTEYPDEIDTMVFLTDGIPVPYGEGEWGQRTHAGAALSDFPGWFAGKKAYGCKLIAVHVGWPSNHQMNQMITDFVQRFCSMNDAVYVRK
;
A
#
# COMPACT_ATOMS: atom_id res chain seq x y z
N MET A 1 -35.78 -22.57 -60.08
CA MET A 1 -34.81 -23.02 -59.07
C MET A 1 -33.35 -22.59 -59.40
N GLN A 2 -33.12 -21.58 -60.25
CA GLN A 2 -31.77 -21.09 -60.63
C GLN A 2 -31.42 -19.70 -60.07
N GLN A 3 -32.37 -19.04 -59.38
CA GLN A 3 -32.21 -17.64 -58.95
C GLN A 3 -31.64 -17.51 -57.51
N SER A 4 -31.60 -18.59 -56.75
CA SER A 4 -31.14 -18.62 -55.35
C SER A 4 -29.62 -18.70 -55.22
N ASP A 5 -28.95 -19.41 -56.13
CA ASP A 5 -27.51 -19.67 -56.01
C ASP A 5 -26.63 -18.46 -56.37
N SER A 6 -27.14 -17.56 -57.21
CA SER A 6 -26.44 -16.30 -57.55
C SER A 6 -26.45 -15.27 -56.42
N TYR A 7 -27.43 -15.31 -55.51
CA TYR A 7 -27.52 -14.36 -54.41
C TYR A 7 -26.50 -14.66 -53.30
N HIS A 8 -26.27 -15.96 -53.01
CA HIS A 8 -25.27 -16.38 -52.03
C HIS A 8 -23.82 -16.22 -52.50
N ALA A 9 -23.56 -16.27 -53.82
CA ALA A 9 -22.23 -16.06 -54.37
C ALA A 9 -21.76 -14.60 -54.29
N ASN A 10 -22.68 -13.64 -54.44
CA ASN A 10 -22.33 -12.21 -54.38
C ASN A 10 -22.09 -11.72 -52.94
N LEU A 11 -22.87 -12.20 -51.96
CA LEU A 11 -22.67 -11.85 -50.54
C LEU A 11 -21.28 -12.25 -50.00
N ARG A 12 -20.68 -13.33 -50.52
CA ARG A 12 -19.33 -13.75 -50.12
C ARG A 12 -18.23 -12.86 -50.70
N LYS A 13 -18.42 -12.29 -51.89
CA LYS A 13 -17.42 -11.39 -52.51
C LYS A 13 -17.37 -10.04 -51.81
N ASP A 14 -18.52 -9.49 -51.48
CA ASP A 14 -18.60 -8.17 -50.82
C ASP A 14 -18.03 -8.23 -49.40
N SER A 15 -18.28 -9.34 -48.68
CA SER A 15 -17.73 -9.55 -47.34
C SER A 15 -16.20 -9.66 -47.32
N VAL A 16 -15.60 -10.26 -48.35
CA VAL A 16 -14.13 -10.38 -48.47
C VAL A 16 -13.51 -9.03 -48.81
N GLN A 17 -14.14 -8.23 -49.68
CA GLN A 17 -13.64 -6.89 -50.02
C GLN A 17 -13.68 -5.93 -48.82
N VAL A 18 -14.72 -6.00 -47.99
CA VAL A 18 -14.82 -5.20 -46.75
C VAL A 18 -13.74 -5.61 -45.74
N LEU A 19 -13.48 -6.91 -45.58
CA LEU A 19 -12.43 -7.40 -44.68
C LEU A 19 -11.02 -6.96 -45.14
N VAL A 20 -10.74 -7.04 -46.45
CA VAL A 20 -9.46 -6.58 -47.01
C VAL A 20 -9.28 -5.07 -46.86
N ALA A 21 -10.35 -4.28 -47.04
CA ALA A 21 -10.31 -2.83 -46.83
C ALA A 21 -10.05 -2.46 -45.36
N LEU A 22 -10.67 -3.17 -44.41
CA LEU A 22 -10.45 -2.98 -42.98
C LEU A 22 -9.01 -3.31 -42.56
N LEU A 23 -8.45 -4.41 -43.08
CA LEU A 23 -7.06 -4.81 -42.80
C LEU A 23 -6.07 -3.78 -43.37
N ALA A 24 -6.28 -3.30 -44.60
CA ALA A 24 -5.44 -2.27 -45.21
C ALA A 24 -5.50 -0.93 -44.43
N PHE A 25 -6.67 -0.54 -43.94
CA PHE A 25 -6.82 0.65 -43.12
C PHE A 25 -6.09 0.53 -41.78
N SER A 26 -6.18 -0.63 -41.12
CA SER A 26 -5.50 -0.87 -39.83
C SER A 26 -3.96 -0.81 -39.94
N ALA A 27 -3.40 -1.32 -41.04
CA ALA A 27 -1.96 -1.24 -41.30
C ALA A 27 -1.49 0.20 -41.55
N GLY A 28 -2.29 1.02 -42.25
CA GLY A 28 -1.96 2.42 -42.51
C GLY A 28 -1.92 3.30 -41.25
N VAL A 29 -2.89 3.10 -40.34
CA VAL A 29 -2.94 3.81 -39.05
C VAL A 29 -1.75 3.46 -38.16
N LEU A 30 -1.36 2.17 -38.13
CA LEU A 30 -0.21 1.71 -37.34
C LEU A 30 1.10 2.34 -37.83
N ILE A 31 1.31 2.41 -39.14
CA ILE A 31 2.53 3.00 -39.73
C ILE A 31 2.61 4.51 -39.43
N THR A 32 1.47 5.22 -39.49
CA THR A 32 1.45 6.67 -39.23
C THR A 32 1.76 6.98 -37.76
N LEU A 33 1.25 6.16 -36.82
CA LEU A 33 1.54 6.31 -35.39
C LEU A 33 3.04 6.08 -35.07
N VAL A 34 3.68 5.10 -35.72
CA VAL A 34 5.12 4.83 -35.52
C VAL A 34 5.97 6.01 -36.02
N VAL A 35 5.63 6.61 -37.16
CA VAL A 35 6.37 7.76 -37.72
C VAL A 35 6.26 9.00 -36.82
N VAL A 36 5.08 9.28 -36.26
CA VAL A 36 4.90 10.43 -35.34
C VAL A 36 5.67 10.21 -34.03
N PHE A 37 5.72 8.98 -33.51
CA PHE A 37 6.43 8.67 -32.26
C PHE A 37 7.95 8.78 -32.41
N PHE A 38 8.49 8.39 -33.58
CA PHE A 38 9.93 8.55 -33.88
C PHE A 38 10.33 9.99 -34.21
N ALA A 39 9.44 10.80 -34.79
CA ALA A 39 9.72 12.22 -35.04
C ALA A 39 9.74 13.06 -33.75
N ALA A 40 8.98 12.67 -32.71
CA ALA A 40 8.93 13.38 -31.44
C ALA A 40 10.11 13.07 -30.50
N SER A 41 10.89 12.01 -30.76
CA SER A 41 11.97 11.55 -29.88
C SER A 41 13.36 12.09 -30.23
N THR A 42 13.49 12.94 -31.26
CA THR A 42 14.79 13.49 -31.72
C THR A 42 15.01 14.97 -31.41
N THR A 43 14.12 15.62 -30.65
CA THR A 43 14.25 17.06 -30.29
C THR A 43 14.29 17.28 -28.78
N ALA A 44 15.30 16.71 -28.11
CA ALA A 44 15.66 17.10 -26.74
C ALA A 44 17.14 16.80 -26.48
N ALA A 45 18.01 17.57 -27.13
CA ALA A 45 19.41 17.69 -26.77
C ALA A 45 19.77 19.18 -26.84
N GLU A 46 19.47 19.91 -25.76
CA GLU A 46 20.13 21.18 -25.47
C GLU A 46 20.93 21.01 -24.18
N GLU A 47 22.24 21.10 -24.36
CA GLU A 47 23.23 21.25 -23.31
C GLU A 47 22.97 22.54 -22.52
N SER A 48 23.24 22.52 -21.21
CA SER A 48 23.72 23.71 -20.53
C SER A 48 24.66 23.34 -19.39
N PRO A 49 25.71 24.15 -19.15
CA PRO A 49 26.95 23.70 -18.57
C PRO A 49 26.99 23.86 -17.06
N SER A 50 27.71 22.95 -16.43
CA SER A 50 28.26 23.10 -15.09
C SER A 50 29.12 24.36 -14.96
N LEU A 51 28.92 25.14 -13.90
CA LEU A 51 29.97 25.74 -13.05
C LEU A 51 29.33 26.75 -12.09
N PHE A 52 29.22 26.40 -10.80
CA PHE A 52 29.89 27.15 -9.74
C PHE A 52 29.86 26.33 -8.44
N ARG A 53 31.07 26.07 -7.93
CA ARG A 53 31.38 25.47 -6.63
C ARG A 53 31.81 26.59 -5.68
N HIS A 54 31.72 26.29 -4.38
CA HIS A 54 32.12 27.06 -3.19
C HIS A 54 31.00 27.91 -2.57
N ALA A 55 30.76 27.95 -1.26
CA ALA A 55 31.58 27.52 -0.12
C ALA A 55 30.72 27.09 1.08
N SER A 56 31.38 26.39 1.99
CA SER A 56 30.95 25.86 3.28
C SER A 56 30.39 26.91 4.26
N SER A 57 29.42 26.47 5.08
CA SER A 57 29.31 26.80 6.52
C SER A 57 28.54 25.65 7.18
N ASP A 58 29.20 24.76 7.91
CA ASP A 58 29.38 24.83 9.36
C ASP A 58 28.08 25.09 10.15
N GLY A 59 27.71 24.10 10.97
CA GLY A 59 26.97 24.30 12.22
C GLY A 59 25.52 23.84 12.23
N ALA A 60 25.29 22.59 12.66
CA ALA A 60 24.59 22.33 13.93
C ALA A 60 24.34 20.82 14.10
N ASP A 61 25.04 20.26 15.08
CA ASP A 61 24.74 18.99 15.74
C ASP A 61 23.25 18.86 16.07
N SER A 62 22.64 17.73 15.74
CA SER A 62 21.44 17.23 16.41
C SER A 62 21.73 15.85 16.97
N PRO A 63 21.97 15.73 18.30
CA PRO A 63 22.13 14.43 18.92
C PRO A 63 20.75 13.79 19.11
N SER A 64 20.45 12.77 18.30
CA SER A 64 19.35 11.83 18.54
C SER A 64 19.74 10.83 19.63
N GLY A 65 20.08 11.32 20.81
CA GLY A 65 20.35 10.53 22.00
C GLY A 65 19.08 10.44 22.86
N ARG A 66 18.55 9.22 23.06
CA ARG A 66 17.50 8.95 24.04
C ARG A 66 18.00 9.35 25.44
N LEU A 67 17.41 10.40 26.01
CA LEU A 67 17.67 10.84 27.37
C LEU A 67 16.96 9.87 28.34
N LEU A 68 17.68 8.84 28.81
CA LEU A 68 17.24 8.01 29.93
C LEU A 68 17.33 8.85 31.22
N LEU A 69 16.21 9.42 31.65
CA LEU A 69 16.04 10.01 32.98
C LEU A 69 16.12 8.90 34.03
N ARG A 70 17.32 8.67 34.58
CA ARG A 70 17.52 7.86 35.79
C ARG A 70 17.11 8.71 36.99
N MET A 71 15.96 8.40 37.58
CA MET A 71 15.54 9.02 38.84
C MET A 71 16.54 8.71 39.96
N PRO A 72 16.94 9.69 40.79
CA PRO A 72 17.68 9.40 42.02
C PRO A 72 16.78 8.69 43.03
N ALA A 73 17.34 7.67 43.68
CA ALA A 73 16.71 6.93 44.76
C ALA A 73 16.39 7.86 45.94
N LYS A 74 15.25 7.61 46.59
CA LYS A 74 14.84 8.27 47.83
C LYS A 74 15.92 8.10 48.90
N ASP A 75 16.29 9.23 49.48
CA ASP A 75 17.13 9.34 50.65
C ASP A 75 16.42 8.73 51.86
N GLN A 76 17.14 7.89 52.59
CA GLN A 76 16.72 7.32 53.87
C GLN A 76 16.97 8.36 54.97
N THR A 77 15.93 8.72 55.72
CA THR A 77 16.10 9.32 57.03
C THR A 77 15.44 8.47 58.10
N VAL A 78 16.28 8.14 59.08
CA VAL A 78 16.09 7.35 60.29
C VAL A 78 15.25 8.09 61.33
N GLY A 79 14.46 7.35 62.09
CA GLY A 79 13.68 7.71 63.29
C GLY A 79 12.39 6.88 63.27
N ASP A 80 11.91 6.21 64.31
CA ASP A 80 12.05 6.35 65.75
C ASP A 80 11.40 5.08 66.39
N ASP A 81 11.78 4.75 67.62
CA ASP A 81 11.43 3.51 68.33
C ASP A 81 9.93 3.39 68.69
N GLY A 82 9.39 2.17 68.60
CA GLY A 82 8.09 1.81 69.19
C GLY A 82 7.85 0.30 69.23
N PRO A 83 7.63 -0.32 70.41
CA PRO A 83 7.37 -1.76 70.51
C PRO A 83 5.86 -2.03 70.49
N GLY A 84 5.39 -2.91 69.60
CA GLY A 84 4.02 -3.39 69.69
C GLY A 84 3.51 -4.17 68.48
N GLN A 85 3.15 -5.42 68.77
CA GLN A 85 2.12 -6.24 68.13
C GLN A 85 2.50 -7.08 66.89
N GLU A 86 2.56 -8.39 67.19
CA GLU A 86 2.25 -9.51 66.32
C GLU A 86 0.95 -9.26 65.53
N GLU A 87 0.98 -9.47 64.21
CA GLU A 87 -0.14 -10.00 63.43
C GLU A 87 0.41 -10.53 62.09
N GLY A 88 -0.01 -11.75 61.74
CA GLY A 88 0.61 -12.58 60.72
C GLY A 88 0.46 -12.09 59.29
N GLU A 89 1.55 -12.21 58.53
CA GLU A 89 1.54 -12.13 57.07
C GLU A 89 0.69 -13.29 56.49
N PRO A 90 -0.33 -13.02 55.66
CA PRO A 90 -0.95 -14.07 54.86
C PRO A 90 0.04 -14.51 53.77
N PRO A 91 0.05 -15.80 53.39
CA PRO A 91 0.98 -16.31 52.40
C PRO A 91 0.78 -15.62 51.06
N ALA A 92 1.86 -15.10 50.50
CA ALA A 92 1.89 -14.54 49.15
C ALA A 92 1.28 -15.54 48.15
N GLU A 93 0.24 -15.11 47.44
CA GLU A 93 -0.32 -15.86 46.33
C GLU A 93 0.79 -16.08 45.28
N PRO A 94 0.86 -17.26 44.65
CA PRO A 94 1.85 -17.53 43.63
C PRO A 94 1.63 -16.56 42.48
N ASN A 95 2.65 -15.76 42.17
CA ASN A 95 2.73 -15.00 40.92
C ASN A 95 2.28 -15.93 39.79
N GLY A 96 1.14 -15.59 39.18
CA GLY A 96 0.68 -16.27 37.97
C GLY A 96 1.80 -16.26 36.92
N PRO A 97 1.78 -17.21 35.97
CA PRO A 97 2.76 -17.22 34.89
C PRO A 97 2.74 -15.83 34.25
N GLY A 98 3.89 -15.15 34.27
CA GLY A 98 4.04 -13.88 33.60
C GLY A 98 3.55 -14.06 32.16
N GLU A 99 2.67 -13.18 31.73
CA GLU A 99 2.41 -13.00 30.31
C GLU A 99 3.77 -12.63 29.69
N GLU A 100 4.46 -13.64 29.16
CA GLU A 100 5.52 -13.43 28.19
C GLU A 100 4.84 -12.71 27.04
N GLY A 101 4.89 -11.38 27.07
CA GLY A 101 4.48 -10.54 25.97
C GLY A 101 5.32 -10.95 24.77
N GLY A 102 4.76 -11.82 23.93
CA GLY A 102 5.30 -12.07 22.61
C GLY A 102 5.41 -10.72 21.93
N ASP A 103 6.59 -10.40 21.39
CA ASP A 103 6.77 -9.20 20.60
C ASP A 103 5.73 -9.23 19.49
N ASP A 104 4.67 -8.41 19.60
CA ASP A 104 3.64 -8.32 18.58
C ASP A 104 4.31 -8.07 17.23
N ALA A 105 3.90 -8.81 16.20
CA ALA A 105 4.40 -8.58 14.87
C ALA A 105 4.11 -7.12 14.49
N THR A 106 5.12 -6.38 14.02
CA THR A 106 4.95 -4.96 13.69
C THR A 106 4.98 -4.72 12.18
N PHE A 107 4.11 -3.84 11.71
CA PHE A 107 4.14 -3.35 10.34
C PHE A 107 4.38 -1.84 10.37
N PHE A 108 5.50 -1.38 9.82
CA PHE A 108 5.93 0.03 9.90
C PHE A 108 6.01 0.62 11.33
N GLY A 109 6.20 -0.24 12.33
CA GLY A 109 6.29 0.11 13.76
C GLY A 109 4.95 0.10 14.50
N GLU A 110 3.84 -0.19 13.81
CA GLU A 110 2.55 -0.42 14.46
C GLU A 110 2.41 -1.88 14.84
N SER A 111 2.04 -2.16 16.10
CA SER A 111 1.69 -3.52 16.55
C SER A 111 0.46 -4.01 15.78
N MET A 112 0.53 -5.26 15.32
CA MET A 112 -0.49 -5.96 14.57
C MET A 112 -0.77 -7.31 15.25
N GLY A 113 -2.04 -7.58 15.52
CA GLY A 113 -2.49 -8.87 16.05
C GLY A 113 -3.81 -9.29 15.42
N GLY A 114 -4.10 -10.60 15.46
CA GLY A 114 -5.38 -11.15 15.05
C GLY A 114 -5.57 -11.28 13.53
N ALA A 115 -6.72 -10.81 13.04
CA ALA A 115 -7.14 -10.85 11.65
C ALA A 115 -6.89 -9.50 10.96
N PHE A 116 -6.15 -9.48 9.85
CA PHE A 116 -5.86 -8.22 9.16
C PHE A 116 -5.94 -8.27 7.64
N VAL A 117 -6.23 -7.12 7.03
CA VAL A 117 -6.29 -6.97 5.57
C VAL A 117 -5.35 -5.85 5.14
N PHE A 118 -4.41 -6.18 4.27
CA PHE A 118 -3.53 -5.21 3.61
C PHE A 118 -4.14 -4.76 2.29
N ILE A 119 -4.13 -3.45 2.05
CA ILE A 119 -4.49 -2.82 0.78
C ILE A 119 -3.23 -2.10 0.31
N ILE A 120 -2.51 -2.74 -0.62
CA ILE A 120 -1.16 -2.33 -0.99
C ILE A 120 -1.17 -1.71 -2.38
N ASP A 121 -0.80 -0.43 -2.46
CA ASP A 121 -0.51 0.24 -3.72
C ASP A 121 0.68 -0.39 -4.43
N VAL A 122 0.42 -0.92 -5.62
CA VAL A 122 1.41 -1.44 -6.57
C VAL A 122 1.32 -0.68 -7.90
N SER A 123 0.78 0.54 -7.86
CA SER A 123 0.65 1.38 -9.04
C SER A 123 2.00 1.86 -9.58
N SER A 124 2.02 2.38 -10.80
CA SER A 124 3.28 2.78 -11.46
C SER A 124 4.06 3.88 -10.72
N SER A 125 3.41 4.71 -9.89
CA SER A 125 4.08 5.73 -9.07
C SER A 125 5.02 5.12 -8.03
N MET A 126 4.74 3.90 -7.58
CA MET A 126 5.55 3.17 -6.60
C MET A 126 6.95 2.78 -7.13
N LYS A 127 7.22 3.00 -8.43
CA LYS A 127 8.55 2.78 -9.03
C LYS A 127 9.56 3.86 -8.62
N VAL A 128 9.10 5.01 -8.13
CA VAL A 128 9.97 6.09 -7.71
C VAL A 128 10.87 5.61 -6.58
N ALA A 129 12.18 5.80 -6.74
CA ALA A 129 13.13 5.64 -5.66
C ALA A 129 13.13 6.92 -4.81
N ASP A 130 12.78 6.79 -3.54
CA ASP A 130 13.01 7.89 -2.60
C ASP A 130 14.48 7.89 -2.19
N MET A 131 15.08 9.08 -2.09
CA MET A 131 16.50 9.18 -1.76
C MET A 131 16.74 8.74 -0.31
N GLY A 132 17.33 7.56 -0.12
CA GLY A 132 17.72 7.04 1.18
C GLY A 132 18.37 5.66 1.05
N ALA A 133 19.37 5.39 1.91
CA ALA A 133 19.85 4.03 2.09
C ALA A 133 18.77 3.23 2.83
N GLY A 134 18.25 2.18 2.22
CA GLY A 134 17.36 1.20 2.85
C GLY A 134 18.09 -0.14 3.04
N GLU A 135 17.47 -1.07 3.74
CA GLU A 135 17.87 -2.48 3.76
C GLU A 135 16.82 -3.28 3.01
N ASP A 136 17.23 -4.23 2.16
CA ASP A 136 16.31 -5.19 1.55
C ASP A 136 15.74 -6.16 2.59
N TRP A 137 14.80 -7.00 2.16
CA TRP A 137 14.20 -8.06 2.97
C TRP A 137 15.17 -9.14 3.47
N ASN A 138 16.43 -9.11 3.04
CA ASN A 138 17.52 -9.97 3.52
C ASN A 138 18.52 -9.18 4.40
N GLY A 139 18.25 -7.91 4.71
CA GLY A 139 19.12 -7.06 5.53
C GLY A 139 20.31 -6.44 4.77
N ASN A 140 20.33 -6.50 3.43
CA ASN A 140 21.41 -5.91 2.65
C ASN A 140 21.13 -4.44 2.37
N ALA A 141 22.14 -3.59 2.57
CA ALA A 141 22.05 -2.18 2.21
C ALA A 141 21.75 -2.00 0.71
N ASN A 142 20.71 -1.21 0.40
CA ASN A 142 20.31 -0.82 -0.94
C ASN A 142 20.17 0.72 -0.98
N GLY A 143 21.08 1.36 -1.71
CA GLY A 143 21.14 2.82 -1.83
C GLY A 143 20.12 3.43 -2.78
N SER A 144 19.31 2.63 -3.48
CA SER A 144 18.29 3.11 -4.42
C SER A 144 17.12 2.13 -4.49
N MET A 145 16.38 2.05 -3.38
CA MET A 145 15.19 1.21 -3.27
C MET A 145 13.95 1.95 -3.80
N SER A 146 13.13 1.29 -4.63
CA SER A 146 11.82 1.86 -5.00
C SER A 146 10.85 1.83 -3.80
N ARG A 147 9.80 2.66 -3.82
CA ARG A 147 8.74 2.60 -2.79
C ARG A 147 8.14 1.21 -2.68
N LEU A 148 7.86 0.55 -3.80
CA LEU A 148 7.34 -0.81 -3.77
C LEU A 148 8.33 -1.78 -3.12
N ASP A 149 9.62 -1.66 -3.39
CA ASP A 149 10.64 -2.53 -2.78
C ASP A 149 10.71 -2.34 -1.24
N ALA A 150 10.55 -1.10 -0.76
CA ALA A 150 10.47 -0.81 0.67
C ALA A 150 9.22 -1.45 1.31
N VAL A 151 8.07 -1.32 0.65
CA VAL A 151 6.81 -1.94 1.08
C VAL A 151 6.91 -3.47 1.09
N LYS A 152 7.44 -4.08 0.04
CA LYS A 152 7.68 -5.52 -0.02
C LYS A 152 8.58 -5.97 1.13
N THR A 153 9.64 -5.21 1.39
CA THR A 153 10.58 -5.53 2.47
C THR A 153 9.88 -5.55 3.82
N GLU A 154 9.12 -4.52 4.15
CA GLU A 154 8.40 -4.44 5.42
C GLU A 154 7.28 -5.49 5.51
N LEU A 155 6.54 -5.74 4.43
CA LEU A 155 5.49 -6.75 4.40
C LEU A 155 6.05 -8.17 4.54
N ILE A 156 7.18 -8.48 3.91
CA ILE A 156 7.82 -9.80 4.05
C ILE A 156 8.39 -9.99 5.46
N LYS A 157 9.02 -8.95 6.06
CA LYS A 157 9.46 -9.00 7.46
C LYS A 157 8.30 -9.27 8.40
N PHE A 158 7.19 -8.58 8.18
CA PHE A 158 5.96 -8.78 8.94
C PHE A 158 5.42 -10.21 8.77
N LEU A 159 5.27 -10.68 7.53
CA LEU A 159 4.75 -12.03 7.26
C LEU A 159 5.60 -13.12 7.91
N ARG A 160 6.93 -12.97 7.95
CA ARG A 160 7.87 -13.91 8.61
C ARG A 160 7.72 -13.96 10.14
N THR A 161 7.20 -12.90 10.75
CA THR A 161 7.04 -12.77 12.21
C THR A 161 5.60 -12.95 12.67
N MET A 162 4.67 -13.13 11.71
CA MET A 162 3.27 -13.37 11.98
C MET A 162 3.07 -14.66 12.80
N PRO A 163 2.32 -14.62 13.92
CA PRO A 163 2.01 -15.80 14.71
C PRO A 163 1.19 -16.83 13.92
N GLU A 164 1.51 -18.11 14.11
CA GLU A 164 0.73 -19.22 13.54
C GLU A 164 -0.75 -19.12 13.99
N GLY A 165 -1.68 -19.38 13.07
CA GLY A 165 -3.12 -19.26 13.30
C GLY A 165 -3.70 -17.86 13.08
N SER A 166 -2.87 -16.81 12.91
CA SER A 166 -3.35 -15.46 12.53
C SER A 166 -4.07 -15.50 11.18
N ARG A 167 -5.04 -14.61 10.95
CA ARG A 167 -5.79 -14.55 9.67
C ARG A 167 -5.36 -13.34 8.87
N PHE A 168 -5.17 -13.48 7.56
CA PHE A 168 -4.78 -12.33 6.75
C PHE A 168 -5.28 -12.36 5.30
N GLY A 169 -5.44 -11.17 4.74
CA GLY A 169 -5.77 -10.95 3.33
C GLY A 169 -4.90 -9.85 2.73
N ILE A 170 -4.67 -9.90 1.41
CA ILE A 170 -3.92 -8.88 0.69
C ILE A 170 -4.68 -8.50 -0.58
N VAL A 171 -4.97 -7.20 -0.71
CA VAL A 171 -5.57 -6.58 -1.88
C VAL A 171 -4.50 -5.73 -2.55
N TRP A 172 -4.21 -6.06 -3.81
CA TRP A 172 -3.31 -5.29 -4.64
C TRP A 172 -4.08 -4.14 -5.30
N LEU A 173 -3.71 -2.93 -4.93
CA LEU A 173 -4.20 -1.71 -5.53
C LEU A 173 -3.32 -1.40 -6.75
N ALA A 174 -3.81 -1.83 -7.90
CA ALA A 174 -3.38 -1.35 -9.20
C ALA A 174 -4.53 -1.51 -10.19
N GLY A 175 -4.48 -0.81 -11.31
CA GLY A 175 -5.53 -0.88 -12.32
C GLY A 175 -4.97 -0.67 -13.72
N ASP A 176 -5.46 -1.43 -14.69
CA ASP A 176 -5.16 -1.15 -16.08
C ASP A 176 -5.96 0.09 -16.50
N LYS A 177 -5.30 1.01 -17.21
CA LYS A 177 -5.95 2.18 -17.81
C LYS A 177 -6.81 1.80 -19.02
N ASN A 178 -6.55 0.65 -19.65
CA ASN A 178 -7.19 0.24 -20.90
C ASN A 178 -8.19 -0.92 -20.73
N ASN A 179 -8.23 -1.53 -19.55
CA ASN A 179 -9.19 -2.54 -19.14
C ASN A 179 -9.94 -2.03 -17.89
N PRO A 180 -11.10 -2.60 -17.51
CA PRO A 180 -11.68 -2.27 -16.22
C PRO A 180 -10.61 -2.44 -15.12
N PRO A 181 -10.41 -1.47 -14.21
CA PRO A 181 -9.34 -1.54 -13.24
C PRO A 181 -9.51 -2.81 -12.40
N VAL A 182 -8.59 -3.75 -12.58
CA VAL A 182 -8.57 -5.04 -11.88
C VAL A 182 -7.81 -4.83 -10.59
N THR A 183 -8.52 -4.60 -9.49
CA THR A 183 -7.93 -4.80 -8.16
C THR A 183 -7.74 -6.30 -7.99
N ASP A 184 -6.50 -6.75 -7.84
CA ASP A 184 -6.22 -8.16 -7.63
C ASP A 184 -6.27 -8.48 -6.12
N VAL A 185 -6.69 -9.69 -5.80
CA VAL A 185 -6.80 -10.16 -4.41
C VAL A 185 -5.99 -11.43 -4.30
N TRP A 186 -5.00 -11.41 -3.41
CA TRP A 186 -4.29 -12.63 -3.05
C TRP A 186 -5.23 -13.51 -2.23
N LYS A 187 -5.65 -14.63 -2.82
CA LYS A 187 -6.67 -15.57 -2.31
C LYS A 187 -8.03 -14.89 -2.04
N SER A 188 -8.81 -14.74 -3.11
CA SER A 188 -10.18 -14.23 -3.09
C SER A 188 -11.14 -15.14 -2.29
N GLY A 189 -12.12 -14.53 -1.62
CA GLY A 189 -13.25 -15.21 -0.97
C GLY A 189 -13.10 -15.53 0.52
N GLU A 190 -11.88 -15.72 1.03
CA GLU A 190 -11.63 -16.04 2.45
C GLU A 190 -10.29 -15.46 2.92
N MET A 191 -10.18 -15.13 4.22
CA MET A 191 -8.89 -14.77 4.81
C MET A 191 -8.03 -16.03 4.96
N ALA A 192 -6.77 -15.93 4.58
CA ALA A 192 -5.82 -17.03 4.71
C ALA A 192 -5.41 -17.21 6.18
N ILE A 193 -5.27 -18.45 6.63
CA ILE A 193 -4.75 -18.76 7.97
C ILE A 193 -3.22 -18.87 7.88
N CYS A 194 -2.51 -18.21 8.79
CA CYS A 194 -1.06 -18.26 8.87
C CYS A 194 -0.60 -19.65 9.30
N ASP A 195 -0.07 -20.40 8.35
CA ASP A 195 0.73 -21.60 8.54
C ASP A 195 1.99 -21.50 7.67
N THR A 196 2.93 -22.44 7.82
CA THR A 196 4.19 -22.43 7.07
C THR A 196 4.00 -22.36 5.54
N ALA A 197 3.00 -23.06 5.01
CA ALA A 197 2.77 -23.13 3.56
C ALA A 197 2.15 -21.83 3.04
N THR A 198 1.15 -21.31 3.74
CA THR A 198 0.44 -20.08 3.41
C THR A 198 1.33 -18.86 3.60
N GLN A 199 2.19 -18.85 4.63
CA GLN A 199 3.18 -17.81 4.84
C GLN A 199 4.21 -17.78 3.70
N ALA A 200 4.75 -18.94 3.30
CA ALA A 200 5.69 -19.02 2.19
C ALA A 200 5.06 -18.58 0.85
N ASP A 201 3.83 -19.00 0.59
CA ASP A 201 3.04 -18.60 -0.58
C ASP A 201 2.79 -17.08 -0.61
N ALA A 202 2.43 -16.48 0.53
CA ALA A 202 2.25 -15.03 0.65
C ALA A 202 3.55 -14.27 0.36
N ILE A 203 4.67 -14.73 0.93
CA ILE A 203 5.98 -14.11 0.74
C ILE A 203 6.37 -14.14 -0.73
N ASN A 204 6.16 -15.26 -1.43
CA ASN A 204 6.43 -15.36 -2.86
C ASN A 204 5.51 -14.43 -3.67
N ALA A 205 4.21 -14.41 -3.37
CA ALA A 205 3.27 -13.51 -4.04
C ALA A 205 3.64 -12.03 -3.86
N VAL A 206 4.11 -11.63 -2.68
CA VAL A 206 4.59 -10.27 -2.40
C VAL A 206 5.90 -9.99 -3.15
N ALA A 207 6.85 -10.93 -3.13
CA ALA A 207 8.13 -10.80 -3.82
C ALA A 207 7.94 -10.62 -5.34
N ASP A 208 7.00 -11.35 -5.92
CA ASP A 208 6.71 -11.35 -7.37
C ASP A 208 5.92 -10.12 -7.84
N GLN A 209 5.34 -9.32 -6.94
CA GLN A 209 4.59 -8.12 -7.33
C GLN A 209 5.46 -7.16 -8.16
N GLN A 210 4.88 -6.53 -9.15
CA GLN A 210 5.55 -5.49 -9.91
C GLN A 210 4.72 -4.22 -9.87
N VAL A 211 5.36 -3.09 -10.14
CA VAL A 211 4.64 -1.84 -10.34
C VAL A 211 3.89 -1.90 -11.66
N TRP A 212 2.60 -1.57 -11.67
CA TRP A 212 1.83 -1.51 -12.92
C TRP A 212 0.61 -0.61 -12.79
N GLY A 213 0.16 -0.08 -13.92
CA GLY A 213 -1.14 0.56 -13.98
C GLY A 213 -1.26 1.85 -13.16
N CYS A 214 -2.50 2.17 -12.80
CA CYS A 214 -2.93 3.36 -12.10
C CYS A 214 -3.31 3.06 -10.63
N THR A 215 -3.74 4.09 -9.88
CA THR A 215 -4.07 4.03 -8.44
C THR A 215 -5.60 4.06 -8.19
N PRO A 216 -6.38 2.99 -8.46
CA PRO A 216 -7.84 2.97 -8.32
C PRO A 216 -8.30 2.80 -6.86
N THR A 217 -7.95 3.74 -5.98
CA THR A 217 -8.16 3.65 -4.52
C THR A 217 -9.61 3.33 -4.13
N TRP A 218 -10.61 3.96 -4.75
CA TRP A 218 -12.03 3.69 -4.46
C TRP A 218 -12.36 2.20 -4.65
N LYS A 219 -11.89 1.57 -5.72
CA LYS A 219 -12.16 0.15 -6.01
C LYS A 219 -11.45 -0.76 -5.02
N ALA A 220 -10.19 -0.48 -4.72
CA ALA A 220 -9.41 -1.31 -3.80
C ALA A 220 -9.98 -1.27 -2.38
N LEU A 221 -10.34 -0.07 -1.90
CA LEU A 221 -10.99 0.12 -0.61
C LEU A 221 -12.36 -0.59 -0.54
N LYS A 222 -13.19 -0.44 -1.59
CA LYS A 222 -14.47 -1.14 -1.68
C LYS A 222 -14.25 -2.65 -1.64
N ARG A 223 -13.34 -3.16 -2.47
CA ARG A 223 -13.02 -4.58 -2.58
C ARG A 223 -12.59 -5.13 -1.23
N ALA A 224 -11.64 -4.49 -0.56
CA ALA A 224 -11.19 -4.92 0.77
C ALA A 224 -12.32 -4.96 1.81
N CYS A 225 -13.30 -4.05 1.72
CA CYS A 225 -14.45 -4.04 2.62
C CYS A 225 -15.46 -5.16 2.29
N THR A 226 -15.65 -5.49 1.01
CA THR A 226 -16.69 -6.44 0.57
C THR A 226 -16.19 -7.88 0.41
N GLU A 227 -14.89 -8.08 0.23
CA GLU A 227 -14.30 -9.38 -0.07
C GLU A 227 -14.12 -10.25 1.17
N TYR A 228 -13.85 -9.61 2.31
CA TYR A 228 -13.50 -10.27 3.55
C TYR A 228 -14.60 -10.08 4.61
N PRO A 229 -14.74 -11.03 5.57
CA PRO A 229 -15.72 -10.93 6.65
C PRO A 229 -15.52 -9.70 7.53
N ASP A 230 -16.51 -9.35 8.35
CA ASP A 230 -16.40 -8.18 9.24
C ASP A 230 -15.49 -8.39 10.45
N GLU A 231 -15.18 -9.65 10.77
CA GLU A 231 -14.26 -10.06 11.84
C GLU A 231 -12.78 -9.82 11.46
N ILE A 232 -12.43 -8.55 11.27
CA ILE A 232 -11.08 -8.08 11.00
C ILE A 232 -10.67 -7.15 12.14
N ASP A 233 -9.54 -7.42 12.76
CA ASP A 233 -8.98 -6.60 13.83
C ASP A 233 -8.27 -5.36 13.29
N THR A 234 -7.57 -5.48 12.14
CA THR A 234 -6.87 -4.33 11.53
C THR A 234 -6.93 -4.31 10.00
N MET A 235 -7.27 -3.17 9.43
CA MET A 235 -7.10 -2.88 8.00
C MET A 235 -5.96 -1.90 7.80
N VAL A 236 -5.07 -2.20 6.85
CA VAL A 236 -3.93 -1.34 6.50
C VAL A 236 -4.09 -0.86 5.07
N PHE A 237 -4.25 0.46 4.88
CA PHE A 237 -4.27 1.10 3.58
C PHE A 237 -2.92 1.77 3.31
N LEU A 238 -2.17 1.27 2.35
CA LEU A 238 -0.86 1.80 1.98
C LEU A 238 -0.90 2.42 0.58
N THR A 239 -0.42 3.66 0.43
CA THR A 239 -0.33 4.34 -0.88
C THR A 239 0.77 5.40 -0.92
N ASP A 240 1.29 5.67 -2.12
CA ASP A 240 2.19 6.80 -2.41
C ASP A 240 1.55 7.91 -3.26
N GLY A 241 0.27 7.73 -3.62
CA GLY A 241 -0.33 8.42 -4.76
C GLY A 241 -1.70 9.00 -4.47
N ILE A 242 -2.09 9.98 -5.29
CA ILE A 242 -3.45 10.52 -5.27
C ILE A 242 -4.35 9.49 -5.96
N PRO A 243 -5.53 9.18 -5.39
CA PRO A 243 -6.55 8.42 -6.09
C PRO A 243 -6.80 9.03 -7.46
N VAL A 244 -6.44 8.30 -8.49
CA VAL A 244 -6.65 8.73 -9.86
C VAL A 244 -8.11 8.47 -10.25
N PRO A 245 -8.72 9.33 -11.07
CA PRO A 245 -10.13 9.23 -11.38
C PRO A 245 -10.40 8.03 -12.29
N TYR A 246 -10.85 6.90 -11.74
CA TYR A 246 -11.29 5.73 -12.51
C TYR A 246 -12.63 5.20 -11.99
N GLY A 247 -13.70 5.52 -12.71
CA GLY A 247 -15.03 4.97 -12.51
C GLY A 247 -15.31 3.87 -13.51
N GLU A 248 -16.27 3.00 -13.19
CA GLU A 248 -16.89 2.16 -14.21
C GLU A 248 -17.71 3.06 -15.13
N GLY A 249 -17.29 3.17 -16.39
CA GLY A 249 -18.12 3.69 -17.47
C GLY A 249 -17.72 5.03 -18.08
N GLU A 250 -17.15 5.99 -17.35
CA GLU A 250 -16.86 7.31 -17.92
C GLU A 250 -15.59 7.95 -17.34
N TRP A 251 -14.68 8.33 -18.23
CA TRP A 251 -13.44 9.07 -17.96
C TRP A 251 -13.69 10.54 -17.56
N GLY A 252 -14.74 10.81 -16.79
CA GLY A 252 -15.31 12.14 -16.61
C GLY A 252 -15.84 12.40 -15.20
N GLN A 253 -15.17 13.33 -14.51
CA GLN A 253 -15.78 14.34 -13.65
C GLN A 253 -16.20 14.02 -12.20
N ARG A 254 -15.64 12.99 -11.56
CA ARG A 254 -15.43 13.03 -10.09
C ARG A 254 -14.03 12.56 -9.76
N THR A 255 -13.25 13.38 -9.06
CA THR A 255 -12.02 12.91 -8.42
C THR A 255 -12.40 11.78 -7.47
N HIS A 256 -12.00 10.54 -7.77
CA HIS A 256 -12.36 9.36 -6.97
C HIS A 256 -11.85 9.42 -5.54
N ALA A 257 -10.93 10.35 -5.22
CA ALA A 257 -10.61 10.73 -3.85
C ALA A 257 -11.86 11.15 -3.07
N GLY A 258 -12.70 12.04 -3.63
CA GLY A 258 -13.94 12.49 -3.00
C GLY A 258 -14.97 11.36 -2.83
N ALA A 259 -15.11 10.49 -3.85
CA ALA A 259 -15.99 9.34 -3.77
C ALA A 259 -15.49 8.30 -2.74
N ALA A 260 -14.18 8.06 -2.68
CA ALA A 260 -13.59 7.16 -1.71
C ALA A 260 -13.81 7.69 -0.29
N LEU A 261 -13.61 9.00 -0.09
CA LEU A 261 -13.89 9.66 1.18
C LEU A 261 -15.39 9.60 1.57
N SER A 262 -16.32 9.72 0.62
CA SER A 262 -17.76 9.69 0.93
C SER A 262 -18.29 8.29 1.18
N ASP A 263 -17.86 7.31 0.39
CA ASP A 263 -18.50 5.99 0.36
C ASP A 263 -17.83 4.99 1.32
N PHE A 264 -16.51 5.14 1.54
CA PHE A 264 -15.75 4.22 2.38
C PHE A 264 -16.28 4.09 3.81
N PRO A 265 -16.70 5.17 4.52
CA PRO A 265 -17.29 5.01 5.85
C PRO A 265 -18.49 4.06 5.88
N GLY A 266 -19.28 4.02 4.79
CA GLY A 266 -20.40 3.11 4.66
C GLY A 266 -19.99 1.65 4.48
N TRP A 267 -18.95 1.37 3.67
CA TRP A 267 -18.46 0.01 3.49
C TRP A 267 -17.66 -0.50 4.70
N PHE A 268 -16.97 0.40 5.39
CA PHE A 268 -16.17 0.09 6.57
C PHE A 268 -17.02 -0.05 7.85
N ALA A 269 -18.28 0.40 7.83
CA ALA A 269 -19.13 0.45 9.01
C ALA A 269 -19.28 -0.91 9.72
N GLY A 270 -19.43 -2.01 8.98
CA GLY A 270 -19.51 -3.36 9.54
C GLY A 270 -18.24 -3.71 10.33
N LYS A 271 -17.08 -3.62 9.67
CA LYS A 271 -15.76 -3.86 10.27
C LYS A 271 -15.50 -2.98 11.48
N LYS A 272 -15.84 -1.69 11.38
CA LYS A 272 -15.73 -0.74 12.50
C LYS A 272 -16.60 -1.16 13.70
N ALA A 273 -17.81 -1.65 13.46
CA ALA A 273 -18.69 -2.13 14.52
C ALA A 273 -18.14 -3.39 15.23
N TYR A 274 -17.31 -4.18 14.55
CA TYR A 274 -16.56 -5.31 15.12
C TYR A 274 -15.25 -4.91 15.82
N GLY A 275 -14.91 -3.62 15.86
CA GLY A 275 -13.70 -3.12 16.52
C GLY A 275 -12.48 -3.00 15.61
N CYS A 276 -12.65 -3.11 14.29
CA CYS A 276 -11.53 -3.00 13.34
C CYS A 276 -10.81 -1.65 13.45
N LYS A 277 -9.48 -1.70 13.69
CA LYS A 277 -8.57 -0.54 13.58
C LYS A 277 -8.25 -0.30 12.11
N LEU A 278 -8.26 0.97 11.67
CA LEU A 278 -7.76 1.36 10.36
C LEU A 278 -6.42 2.07 10.50
N ILE A 279 -5.44 1.68 9.70
CA ILE A 279 -4.13 2.31 9.60
C ILE A 279 -3.93 2.75 8.15
N ALA A 280 -3.62 4.03 7.92
CA ALA A 280 -3.25 4.51 6.60
C ALA A 280 -1.76 4.89 6.58
N VAL A 281 -1.01 4.22 5.71
CA VAL A 281 0.42 4.42 5.52
C VAL A 281 0.64 5.20 4.23
N HIS A 282 1.13 6.44 4.36
CA HIS A 282 1.62 7.22 3.23
C HIS A 282 3.12 6.99 3.10
N VAL A 283 3.54 6.40 1.99
CA VAL A 283 4.96 6.15 1.68
C VAL A 283 5.50 7.16 0.67
N GLY A 284 6.70 7.64 0.93
CA GLY A 284 7.54 8.36 0.00
C GLY A 284 7.35 9.87 -0.05
N TRP A 285 8.18 10.51 -0.91
CA TRP A 285 8.16 11.96 -1.11
C TRP A 285 8.08 12.31 -2.59
N PRO A 286 6.92 12.78 -3.09
CA PRO A 286 6.85 13.31 -4.45
C PRO A 286 7.83 14.47 -4.62
N SER A 287 8.58 14.47 -5.73
CA SER A 287 9.46 15.58 -6.10
C SER A 287 8.69 16.90 -6.30
N ASN A 288 7.39 16.82 -6.59
CA ASN A 288 6.49 17.94 -6.68
C ASN A 288 5.79 18.21 -5.33
N HIS A 289 6.09 19.36 -4.73
CA HIS A 289 5.51 19.79 -3.45
C HIS A 289 3.98 19.86 -3.46
N GLN A 290 3.37 20.35 -4.54
CA GLN A 290 1.92 20.44 -4.66
C GLN A 290 1.27 19.05 -4.69
N MET A 291 1.87 18.11 -5.42
CA MET A 291 1.37 16.73 -5.48
C MET A 291 1.49 16.04 -4.11
N ASN A 292 2.59 16.26 -3.39
CA ASN A 292 2.78 15.76 -2.04
C ASN A 292 1.74 16.29 -1.05
N GLN A 293 1.45 17.59 -1.11
CA GLN A 293 0.38 18.17 -0.29
C GLN A 293 -0.97 17.51 -0.58
N MET A 294 -1.33 17.35 -1.85
CA MET A 294 -2.61 16.72 -2.22
C MET A 294 -2.74 15.27 -1.73
N ILE A 295 -1.66 14.47 -1.81
CA ILE A 295 -1.65 13.09 -1.29
C ILE A 295 -1.79 13.10 0.23
N THR A 296 -0.99 13.93 0.89
CA THR A 296 -1.00 14.08 2.35
C THR A 296 -2.39 14.49 2.83
N ASP A 297 -3.00 15.50 2.20
CA ASP A 297 -4.34 15.99 2.53
C ASP A 297 -5.40 14.91 2.33
N PHE A 298 -5.30 14.12 1.25
CA PHE A 298 -6.22 13.02 1.00
C PHE A 298 -6.12 11.95 2.12
N VAL A 299 -4.91 11.47 2.42
CA VAL A 299 -4.73 10.39 3.40
C VAL A 299 -5.08 10.88 4.81
N GLN A 300 -4.68 12.10 5.19
CA GLN A 300 -5.03 12.68 6.49
C GLN A 300 -6.54 12.88 6.63
N ARG A 301 -7.22 13.36 5.59
CA ARG A 301 -8.68 13.48 5.59
C ARG A 301 -9.35 12.12 5.66
N PHE A 302 -8.83 11.13 4.93
CA PHE A 302 -9.30 9.75 4.99
C PHE A 302 -9.18 9.20 6.42
N CYS A 303 -8.06 9.43 7.09
CA CYS A 303 -7.88 9.04 8.49
C CYS A 303 -8.87 9.75 9.42
N SER A 304 -8.97 11.06 9.32
CA SER A 304 -9.86 11.87 10.17
C SER A 304 -11.33 11.46 10.04
N MET A 305 -11.79 11.12 8.83
CA MET A 305 -13.17 10.71 8.60
C MET A 305 -13.49 9.31 9.14
N ASN A 306 -12.48 8.46 9.35
CA ASN A 306 -12.67 7.06 9.71
C ASN A 306 -12.15 6.70 11.10
N ASP A 307 -11.58 7.67 11.83
CA ASP A 307 -10.87 7.44 13.10
C ASP A 307 -9.68 6.48 12.91
N ALA A 308 -8.91 6.71 11.83
CA ALA A 308 -7.76 5.88 11.47
C ALA A 308 -6.44 6.47 11.98
N VAL A 309 -5.45 5.61 12.19
CA VAL A 309 -4.06 6.01 12.47
C VAL A 309 -3.39 6.42 11.16
N TYR A 310 -2.79 7.62 11.15
CA TYR A 310 -1.98 8.09 10.03
C TYR A 310 -0.50 7.84 10.29
N VAL A 311 0.16 7.11 9.38
CA VAL A 311 1.59 6.83 9.42
C VAL A 311 2.25 7.39 8.16
N ARG A 312 3.35 8.13 8.32
CA ARG A 312 4.16 8.62 7.21
C ARG A 312 5.52 7.94 7.20
N LYS A 313 5.97 7.47 6.04
CA LYS A 313 7.22 6.73 5.86
C LYS A 313 7.98 7.19 4.63
#